data_AF-A0A1I5DTJ4-F1
#
_entry.id   AF-A0A1I5DTJ4-F1
#
_cell.length_a   1.000
_cell.length_b   1.000
_cell.length_c   1.000
_cell.angle_alpha   90.00
_cell.angle_beta   90.00
_cell.angle_gamma   90.00
#
_symmetry.space_group_name_H-M   'P 1'
#
loop_
_entity.id
_entity.type
_entity.pdbx_description
1 polymer ?
#
loop_
_entity_poly.entity_id
_entity_poly.type
_entity_poly.pdbx_seq_one_letter_code
_entity_poly.pdbx_strand_id
1 'polypeptide(L)'
;MPSSPIRPTRLTRRRALGALLGACALQAPFAAFAGFNFFTSEYTASRDELQAQIARRFPVAERYAELFTVGLRDPQLGLDAGTNRAAITATLTIASPLLGGAPVQGTVAVSSALKYDAATRALRLDQPKAERIELQGLGGRDGERLQRVGALVAQELLQGQPLRTFKPEELTVGRKTYEIGDITVLADGIKVQLK
;
A
#
# COMPACT_ATOMS: atom_id res chain seq x y z
N MET A 1 97.65 -5.23 -36.09
CA MET A 1 96.85 -6.44 -36.35
C MET A 1 95.38 -6.09 -36.22
N PRO A 2 94.52 -6.58 -37.14
CA PRO A 2 93.16 -6.09 -37.35
C PRO A 2 92.12 -6.90 -36.55
N SER A 3 91.01 -6.25 -36.18
CA SER A 3 89.67 -6.85 -36.14
C SER A 3 88.63 -5.72 -36.06
N SER A 4 88.27 -5.22 -37.23
CA SER A 4 86.92 -5.22 -37.82
C SER A 4 85.65 -5.39 -36.94
N PRO A 5 84.49 -4.91 -37.42
CA PRO A 5 83.62 -4.02 -36.65
C PRO A 5 82.10 -4.38 -36.66
N ILE A 6 81.30 -3.53 -35.99
CA ILE A 6 79.88 -3.12 -36.26
C ILE A 6 78.71 -4.14 -36.19
N ARG A 7 77.76 -3.82 -35.26
CA ARG A 7 76.25 -4.02 -35.22
C ARG A 7 75.69 -5.46 -35.27
N PRO A 8 74.36 -5.69 -35.08
CA PRO A 8 73.22 -4.88 -34.57
C PRO A 8 72.57 -5.59 -33.33
N THR A 9 71.42 -5.27 -32.72
CA THR A 9 70.02 -5.38 -33.22
C THR A 9 69.06 -5.15 -32.04
N ARG A 10 67.94 -4.46 -32.26
CA ARG A 10 66.79 -4.37 -31.33
C ARG A 10 65.97 -5.66 -31.39
N LEU A 11 65.41 -6.14 -30.27
CA LEU A 11 64.23 -7.03 -30.18
C LEU A 11 63.62 -6.91 -28.75
N THR A 12 62.56 -6.12 -28.52
CA THR A 12 61.11 -6.47 -28.40
C THR A 12 60.65 -7.45 -27.31
N ARG A 13 59.54 -7.04 -26.63
CA ARG A 13 58.53 -7.81 -25.86
C ARG A 13 58.99 -8.35 -24.51
N ARG A 14 58.26 -8.14 -23.41
CA ARG A 14 56.92 -8.73 -23.17
C ARG A 14 56.04 -7.86 -22.26
N ARG A 15 54.77 -7.77 -22.65
CA ARG A 15 53.65 -7.28 -21.84
C ARG A 15 53.45 -8.19 -20.63
N ALA A 16 53.17 -7.62 -19.46
CA ALA A 16 52.52 -8.33 -18.37
C ALA A 16 51.32 -7.49 -17.91
N LEU A 17 50.13 -7.98 -18.24
CA LEU A 17 48.86 -7.53 -17.66
C LEU A 17 48.86 -7.93 -16.18
N GLY A 18 48.74 -6.95 -15.28
CA GLY A 18 48.35 -7.18 -13.89
C GLY A 18 46.83 -7.26 -13.81
N ALA A 19 46.32 -8.43 -13.41
CA ALA A 19 44.90 -8.75 -13.36
C ALA A 19 44.12 -7.88 -12.35
N LEU A 20 43.03 -7.27 -12.84
CA LEU A 20 41.93 -6.78 -12.02
C LEU A 20 41.09 -7.98 -11.56
N LEU A 21 41.14 -8.30 -10.28
CA LEU A 21 40.10 -9.09 -9.62
C LEU A 21 39.25 -8.15 -8.77
N GLY A 22 38.29 -7.52 -9.45
CA GLY A 22 37.17 -6.84 -8.80
C GLY A 22 36.20 -7.87 -8.25
N ALA A 23 36.27 -8.12 -6.94
CA ALA A 23 35.19 -8.76 -6.22
C ALA A 23 34.20 -7.68 -5.77
N CYS A 24 33.46 -7.09 -6.72
CA CYS A 24 32.19 -6.44 -6.39
C CYS A 24 31.22 -7.55 -6.00
N ALA A 25 31.22 -7.92 -4.73
CA ALA A 25 30.09 -8.63 -4.16
C ALA A 25 28.88 -7.69 -4.30
N LEU A 26 28.07 -7.96 -5.33
CA LEU A 26 26.75 -7.38 -5.48
C LEU A 26 25.96 -7.74 -4.22
N GLN A 27 25.94 -6.82 -3.26
CA GLN A 27 24.96 -6.82 -2.19
C GLN A 27 23.62 -6.55 -2.85
N ALA A 28 22.99 -7.61 -3.37
CA ALA A 28 21.57 -7.57 -3.65
C ALA A 28 20.89 -7.24 -2.32
N PRO A 29 20.13 -6.14 -2.22
CA PRO A 29 19.33 -5.90 -1.04
C PRO A 29 18.23 -6.96 -1.08
N PHE A 30 18.47 -8.10 -0.43
CA PHE A 30 17.38 -8.88 0.12
C PHE A 30 16.78 -8.00 1.21
N ALA A 31 15.91 -7.07 0.81
CA ALA A 31 14.90 -6.56 1.70
C ALA A 31 14.11 -7.79 2.11
N ALA A 32 14.49 -8.39 3.24
CA ALA A 32 13.67 -9.37 3.92
C ALA A 32 12.39 -8.60 4.30
N PHE A 33 11.40 -8.67 3.41
CA PHE A 33 10.07 -8.16 3.72
C PHE A 33 9.59 -8.97 4.91
N ALA A 34 9.57 -8.33 6.09
CA ALA A 34 9.34 -8.96 7.38
C ALA A 34 8.03 -9.76 7.46
N GLY A 35 7.12 -9.58 6.49
CA GLY A 35 5.88 -10.31 6.36
C GLY A 35 5.91 -11.60 5.53
N PHE A 36 6.91 -11.84 4.67
CA PHE A 36 6.90 -13.02 3.79
C PHE A 36 7.52 -14.25 4.46
N ASN A 37 6.73 -15.30 4.63
CA ASN A 37 7.20 -16.62 5.02
C ASN A 37 6.91 -17.63 3.91
N PHE A 38 7.89 -17.83 3.04
CA PHE A 38 7.77 -18.77 1.93
C PHE A 38 7.79 -20.24 2.35
N PHE A 39 8.27 -20.56 3.56
CA PHE A 39 8.24 -21.94 4.08
C PHE A 39 6.83 -22.36 4.49
N THR A 40 6.05 -21.41 5.03
CA THR A 40 4.63 -21.63 5.36
C THR A 40 3.70 -21.23 4.22
N SER A 41 4.24 -20.73 3.10
CA SER A 41 3.48 -20.18 1.97
C SER A 41 2.50 -19.09 2.43
N GLU A 42 2.97 -18.16 3.25
CA GLU A 42 2.14 -17.08 3.81
C GLU A 42 2.86 -15.73 3.74
N TYR A 43 2.06 -14.67 3.61
CA TYR A 43 2.48 -13.29 3.73
C TYR A 43 1.61 -12.58 4.78
N THR A 44 2.21 -11.87 5.72
CA THR A 44 1.47 -11.07 6.71
C THR A 44 1.88 -9.60 6.63
N ALA A 45 0.92 -8.72 6.32
CA ALA A 45 1.11 -7.28 6.47
C ALA A 45 0.75 -6.87 7.90
N SER A 46 1.66 -6.21 8.61
CA SER A 46 1.36 -5.70 9.95
C SER A 46 0.38 -4.52 9.88
N ARG A 47 -0.34 -4.29 10.99
CA ARG A 47 -1.24 -3.14 11.13
C ARG A 47 -0.52 -1.81 10.85
N ASP A 48 0.71 -1.65 11.34
CA ASP A 48 1.47 -0.41 11.19
C ASP A 48 1.89 -0.16 9.73
N GLU A 49 2.28 -1.21 9.01
CA GLU A 49 2.56 -1.11 7.58
C GLU A 49 1.32 -0.70 6.80
N LEU A 50 0.17 -1.33 7.08
CA LEU A 50 -1.09 -1.04 6.43
C LEU A 50 -1.60 0.37 6.77
N GLN A 51 -1.46 0.78 8.03
CA GLN A 51 -1.75 2.14 8.50
C GLN A 51 -0.92 3.17 7.73
N ALA A 52 0.39 2.93 7.57
CA ALA A 52 1.26 3.80 6.79
C ALA A 52 0.86 3.85 5.30
N GLN A 53 0.39 2.74 4.72
CA GLN A 53 -0.10 2.70 3.34
C GLN A 53 -1.40 3.49 3.16
N ILE A 54 -2.34 3.36 4.10
CA ILE A 54 -3.59 4.14 4.08
C ILE A 54 -3.27 5.63 4.24
N ALA A 55 -2.43 5.99 5.21
CA ALA A 55 -2.10 7.39 5.50
C ALA A 55 -1.56 8.15 4.27
N ARG A 56 -0.84 7.48 3.37
CA ARG A 56 -0.33 8.08 2.11
C ARG A 56 -1.42 8.50 1.13
N ARG A 57 -2.64 7.97 1.27
CA ARG A 57 -3.78 8.31 0.41
C ARG A 57 -4.63 9.45 0.97
N PHE A 58 -4.40 9.83 2.22
CA PHE A 58 -5.15 10.89 2.88
C PHE A 58 -4.34 12.19 2.87
N PRO A 59 -5.00 13.36 2.91
CA PRO A 59 -6.45 13.55 2.92
C PRO A 59 -7.11 13.23 1.58
N VAL A 60 -8.38 12.82 1.62
CA VAL A 60 -9.22 12.62 0.43
C VAL A 60 -10.34 13.65 0.47
N ALA A 61 -10.65 14.27 -0.66
CA ALA A 61 -11.78 15.17 -0.77
C ALA A 61 -12.49 14.94 -2.11
N GLU A 62 -13.77 14.60 -2.05
CA GLU A 62 -14.58 14.34 -3.24
C GLU A 62 -15.81 15.25 -3.27
N ARG A 63 -16.14 15.71 -4.47
CA ARG A 63 -17.27 16.60 -4.71
C ARG A 63 -18.43 15.80 -5.28
N TYR A 64 -19.60 15.95 -4.69
CA TYR A 64 -20.80 15.22 -5.05
C TYR A 64 -21.89 16.15 -5.55
N ALA A 65 -22.37 15.86 -6.76
CA ALA A 65 -23.48 16.54 -7.43
C ALA A 65 -23.34 18.07 -7.49
N GLU A 66 -22.13 18.63 -7.37
CA GLU A 66 -21.87 20.08 -7.24
C GLU A 66 -22.52 20.74 -6.00
N LEU A 67 -23.11 19.96 -5.11
CA LEU A 67 -23.89 20.46 -3.97
C LEU A 67 -23.11 20.38 -2.65
N PHE A 68 -22.24 19.38 -2.50
CA PHE A 68 -21.44 19.23 -1.29
C PHE A 68 -20.11 18.54 -1.58
N THR A 69 -19.10 18.90 -0.79
CA THR A 69 -17.77 18.30 -0.79
C THR A 69 -17.59 17.52 0.50
N VAL A 70 -17.19 16.26 0.39
CA VAL A 70 -16.89 15.39 1.51
C VAL A 70 -15.38 15.19 1.60
N GLY A 71 -14.80 15.60 2.73
CA GLY A 71 -13.40 15.43 3.05
C GLY A 71 -13.20 14.40 4.16
N LEU A 72 -12.19 13.55 4.00
CA LEU A 72 -11.73 12.61 5.01
C LEU A 72 -10.24 12.87 5.31
N ARG A 73 -9.89 12.91 6.60
CA ARG A 73 -8.51 13.11 7.07
C ARG A 73 -8.21 12.25 8.29
N ASP A 74 -6.92 12.14 8.62
CA ASP A 74 -6.40 11.44 9.80
C ASP A 74 -6.93 10.00 9.93
N PRO A 75 -6.71 9.15 8.90
CA PRO A 75 -7.25 7.80 8.89
C PRO A 75 -6.62 6.94 9.98
N GLN A 76 -7.42 6.08 10.60
CA GLN A 76 -7.02 5.08 11.57
C GLN A 76 -7.55 3.71 11.14
N LEU A 77 -6.64 2.75 10.99
CA LEU A 77 -6.93 1.36 10.65
C LEU A 77 -7.28 0.58 11.92
N GLY A 78 -8.46 -0.02 11.91
CA GLY A 78 -8.88 -1.09 12.79
C GLY A 78 -8.90 -2.42 12.03
N LEU A 79 -8.62 -3.51 12.73
CA LEU A 79 -8.70 -4.87 12.20
C LEU A 79 -9.61 -5.69 13.11
N ASP A 80 -10.63 -6.31 12.54
CA ASP A 80 -11.57 -7.16 13.24
C ASP A 80 -11.46 -8.59 12.73
N ALA A 81 -10.74 -9.41 13.50
CA ALA A 81 -10.57 -10.83 13.21
C ALA A 81 -11.88 -11.62 13.37
N GLY A 82 -12.80 -11.17 14.24
CA GLY A 82 -14.06 -11.86 14.50
C GLY A 82 -15.01 -11.83 13.29
N THR A 83 -14.99 -10.73 12.53
CA THR A 83 -15.79 -10.58 11.31
C THR A 83 -14.98 -10.74 10.02
N ASN A 84 -13.66 -10.91 10.12
CA ASN A 84 -12.71 -10.91 9.00
C ASN A 84 -12.75 -9.61 8.18
N ARG A 85 -12.80 -8.45 8.84
CA ARG A 85 -12.97 -7.13 8.18
C ARG A 85 -11.96 -6.10 8.67
N ALA A 86 -11.56 -5.23 7.76
CA ALA A 86 -10.77 -4.05 8.08
C ALA A 86 -11.69 -2.84 8.26
N ALA A 87 -11.39 -1.97 9.21
CA ALA A 87 -12.13 -0.74 9.45
C ALA A 87 -11.23 0.49 9.28
N ILE A 88 -11.77 1.54 8.67
CA ILE A 88 -11.13 2.83 8.55
C ILE A 88 -12.00 3.83 9.32
N THR A 89 -11.43 4.41 10.37
CA THR A 89 -12.02 5.56 11.06
C THR A 89 -11.29 6.81 10.61
N ALA A 90 -12.03 7.86 10.26
CA ALA A 90 -11.44 9.11 9.79
C ALA A 90 -12.25 10.30 10.29
N THR A 91 -11.58 11.45 10.39
CA THR A 91 -12.27 12.72 10.61
C THR A 91 -12.95 13.13 9.31
N LEU A 92 -14.24 13.42 9.41
CA LEU A 92 -15.13 13.78 8.31
C LEU A 92 -15.39 15.28 8.31
N THR A 93 -15.35 15.88 7.13
CA THR A 93 -15.78 17.26 6.89
C THR A 93 -16.77 17.28 5.74
N ILE A 94 -17.92 17.92 5.91
CA ILE A 94 -18.92 18.12 4.85
C ILE A 94 -19.09 19.61 4.64
N ALA A 95 -18.70 20.10 3.48
CA ALA A 95 -18.90 21.49 3.07
C ALA A 95 -20.03 21.56 2.04
N SER A 96 -20.95 22.51 2.18
CA SER A 96 -21.99 22.77 1.19
C SER A 96 -22.38 24.24 1.19
N PRO A 97 -22.63 24.85 0.02
CA PRO A 97 -23.24 26.18 -0.06
C PRO A 97 -24.60 26.27 0.65
N LEU A 98 -25.29 25.13 0.82
CA LEU A 98 -26.61 25.04 1.46
C LEU A 98 -26.54 25.10 2.99
N LEU A 99 -25.37 24.86 3.59
CA LEU A 99 -25.19 24.75 5.05
C LEU A 99 -24.88 26.10 5.74
N GLY A 100 -25.08 27.23 5.04
CA GLY A 100 -24.91 28.55 5.65
C GLY A 100 -23.44 28.97 5.88
N GLY A 101 -22.49 28.31 5.19
CA GLY A 101 -21.10 28.77 5.04
C GLY A 101 -20.05 28.04 5.88
N ALA A 102 -20.41 27.41 7.00
CA ALA A 102 -19.47 26.63 7.79
C ALA A 102 -19.53 25.13 7.43
N PRO A 103 -18.38 24.45 7.26
CA PRO A 103 -18.37 23.01 7.05
C PRO A 103 -18.76 22.28 8.34
N VAL A 104 -19.56 21.23 8.18
CA VAL A 104 -19.94 20.32 9.26
C VAL A 104 -18.80 19.34 9.49
N GLN A 105 -18.37 19.21 10.74
CA GLN A 105 -17.32 18.28 11.13
C GLN A 105 -17.90 17.04 11.79
N GLY A 106 -17.16 15.94 11.74
CA GLY A 106 -17.60 14.68 12.29
C GLY A 106 -16.55 13.60 12.28
N THR A 107 -16.96 12.39 12.62
CA THR A 107 -16.15 11.17 12.50
C THR A 107 -16.96 10.13 11.74
N VAL A 108 -16.30 9.39 10.87
CA VAL A 108 -16.88 8.24 10.17
C VAL A 108 -16.04 6.99 10.43
N ALA A 109 -16.71 5.88 10.70
CA ALA A 109 -16.11 4.55 10.71
C ALA A 109 -16.76 3.70 9.61
N VAL A 110 -15.94 3.24 8.67
CA VAL A 110 -16.35 2.33 7.59
C VAL A 110 -15.57 1.04 7.71
N SER A 111 -16.27 -0.07 7.71
CA SER A 111 -15.71 -1.41 7.74
C SER A 111 -15.86 -2.07 6.38
N SER A 112 -14.89 -2.88 5.95
CA SER A 112 -14.88 -3.53 4.64
C SER A 112 -14.37 -4.96 4.76
N ALA A 113 -14.97 -5.87 4.01
CA ALA A 113 -14.31 -7.14 3.68
C ALA A 113 -13.11 -6.86 2.79
N LEU A 114 -12.30 -7.89 2.54
CA LEU A 114 -11.11 -7.78 1.71
C LEU A 114 -11.19 -8.79 0.58
N LYS A 115 -10.79 -8.35 -0.61
CA LYS A 115 -10.65 -9.23 -1.77
C LYS A 115 -9.33 -8.99 -2.48
N TYR A 116 -8.82 -10.04 -3.11
CA TYR A 116 -7.70 -9.90 -4.02
C TYR A 116 -8.19 -9.61 -5.44
N ASP A 117 -7.58 -8.63 -6.08
CA ASP A 117 -7.73 -8.31 -7.49
C ASP A 117 -6.44 -8.68 -8.22
N ALA A 118 -6.46 -9.79 -8.96
CA ALA A 118 -5.30 -10.30 -9.67
C ALA A 118 -4.82 -9.38 -10.80
N ALA A 119 -5.73 -8.61 -11.42
CA ALA A 119 -5.38 -7.74 -12.54
C ALA A 119 -4.47 -6.59 -12.09
N THR A 120 -4.77 -6.03 -10.91
CA THR A 120 -3.98 -4.95 -10.30
C THR A 120 -2.98 -5.42 -9.25
N ARG A 121 -2.95 -6.73 -8.94
CA ARG A 121 -2.20 -7.33 -7.83
C ARG A 121 -2.43 -6.58 -6.53
N ALA A 122 -3.70 -6.32 -6.22
CA ALA A 122 -4.06 -5.51 -5.06
C ALA A 122 -4.99 -6.26 -4.12
N LEU A 123 -4.70 -6.16 -2.83
CA LEU A 123 -5.66 -6.40 -1.77
C LEU A 123 -6.55 -5.16 -1.68
N ARG A 124 -7.84 -5.32 -1.96
CA ARG A 124 -8.81 -4.22 -2.08
C ARG A 124 -9.90 -4.33 -1.03
N LEU A 125 -10.39 -3.18 -0.62
CA LEU A 125 -11.60 -3.07 0.18
C LEU A 125 -12.79 -3.55 -0.66
N ASP A 126 -13.57 -4.47 -0.10
CA ASP A 126 -14.77 -5.00 -0.71
C ASP A 126 -15.97 -4.88 0.22
N GLN A 127 -17.13 -4.56 -0.35
CA GLN A 127 -18.38 -4.39 0.38
C GLN A 127 -18.23 -3.50 1.62
N PRO A 128 -17.79 -2.24 1.46
CA PRO A 128 -17.66 -1.30 2.57
C PRO A 128 -19.04 -0.98 3.12
N LYS A 129 -19.10 -0.86 4.45
CA LYS A 129 -20.30 -0.60 5.21
C LYS A 129 -19.99 0.48 6.23
N ALA A 130 -20.77 1.55 6.23
CA ALA A 130 -20.68 2.56 7.28
C ALA A 130 -21.23 1.96 8.59
N GLU A 131 -20.39 1.92 9.61
CA GLU A 131 -20.79 1.42 10.93
C GLU A 131 -21.23 2.56 11.85
N ARG A 132 -20.59 3.73 11.71
CA ARG A 132 -20.87 4.89 12.56
C ARG A 132 -20.56 6.18 11.84
N ILE A 133 -21.46 7.15 11.97
CA ILE A 133 -21.23 8.54 11.57
C ILE A 133 -21.74 9.45 12.66
N GLU A 134 -20.87 10.31 13.14
CA GLU A 134 -21.18 11.31 14.14
C GLU A 134 -20.88 12.68 13.54
N LEU A 135 -21.90 13.55 13.48
CA LEU A 135 -21.78 14.90 12.96
C LEU A 135 -21.96 15.88 14.12
N GLN A 136 -21.12 16.90 14.16
CA GLN A 136 -21.15 17.93 15.20
C GLN A 136 -22.15 19.03 14.82
N GLY A 137 -22.86 19.56 15.81
CA GLY A 137 -23.73 20.72 15.62
C GLY A 137 -24.99 20.47 14.77
N LEU A 138 -25.26 19.22 14.38
CA LEU A 138 -26.45 18.82 13.63
C LEU A 138 -27.25 17.78 14.41
N GLY A 139 -28.50 18.11 14.71
CA GLY A 139 -29.47 17.20 15.33
C GLY A 139 -30.78 17.15 14.55
N GLY A 140 -31.66 16.24 14.95
CA GLY A 140 -32.97 16.08 14.32
C GLY A 140 -32.90 15.56 12.87
N ARG A 141 -33.97 15.81 12.12
CA ARG A 141 -34.18 15.20 10.78
C ARG A 141 -33.12 15.56 9.75
N ASP A 142 -32.56 16.76 9.82
CA ASP A 142 -31.55 17.21 8.85
C ASP A 142 -30.19 16.54 9.12
N GLY A 143 -29.83 16.36 10.40
CA GLY A 143 -28.67 15.57 10.80
C GLY A 143 -28.76 14.11 10.33
N GLU A 144 -29.91 13.46 10.54
CA GLU A 144 -30.14 12.07 10.09
C GLU A 144 -30.06 11.91 8.56
N ARG A 145 -30.54 12.89 7.80
CA ARG A 145 -30.42 12.90 6.33
C ARG A 145 -28.96 13.02 5.92
N LEU A 146 -28.23 13.95 6.51
CA LEU A 146 -26.83 14.19 6.17
C LEU A 146 -25.94 13.00 6.56
N GLN A 147 -26.22 12.35 7.70
CA GLN A 147 -25.55 11.11 8.10
C GLN A 147 -25.76 10.00 7.07
N ARG A 148 -26.98 9.77 6.59
CA ARG A 148 -27.26 8.75 5.56
C ARG A 148 -26.53 9.03 4.26
N VAL A 149 -26.51 10.29 3.82
CA VAL A 149 -25.76 10.70 2.62
C VAL A 149 -24.26 10.50 2.82
N GLY A 150 -23.73 10.94 3.97
CA GLY A 150 -22.33 10.75 4.33
C GLY A 150 -21.92 9.28 4.38
N ALA A 151 -22.81 8.39 4.84
CA ALA A 151 -22.58 6.94 4.85
C ALA A 151 -22.45 6.36 3.44
N LEU A 152 -23.40 6.69 2.57
CA LEU A 152 -23.37 6.22 1.18
C LEU A 152 -22.11 6.69 0.47
N VAL A 153 -21.78 7.97 0.64
CA VAL A 153 -20.56 8.57 0.08
C VAL A 153 -19.30 7.89 0.63
N ALA A 154 -19.16 7.77 1.94
CA ALA A 154 -17.96 7.16 2.54
C ALA A 154 -17.79 5.69 2.11
N GLN A 155 -18.89 4.96 1.94
CA GLN A 155 -18.87 3.61 1.38
C GLN A 155 -18.40 3.63 -0.09
N GLU A 156 -18.96 4.50 -0.91
CA GLU A 156 -18.57 4.63 -2.32
C GLU A 156 -17.09 5.00 -2.48
N LEU A 157 -16.60 5.96 -1.68
CA LEU A 157 -15.19 6.37 -1.66
C LEU A 157 -14.23 5.21 -1.42
N LEU A 158 -14.61 4.31 -0.51
CA LEU A 158 -13.78 3.19 -0.10
C LEU A 158 -14.02 1.91 -0.93
N GLN A 159 -15.11 1.85 -1.71
CA GLN A 159 -15.43 0.69 -2.53
C GLN A 159 -14.32 0.40 -3.52
N GLY A 160 -13.72 -0.78 -3.41
CA GLY A 160 -12.64 -1.20 -4.29
C GLY A 160 -11.35 -0.41 -4.09
N GLN A 161 -11.17 0.39 -3.04
CA GLN A 161 -9.88 1.04 -2.83
C GLN A 161 -8.81 0.00 -2.49
N PRO A 162 -7.60 0.10 -3.08
CA PRO A 162 -6.50 -0.78 -2.74
C PRO A 162 -6.01 -0.46 -1.32
N LEU A 163 -6.03 -1.46 -0.45
CA LEU A 163 -5.39 -1.40 0.86
C LEU A 163 -3.89 -1.60 0.72
N ARG A 164 -3.49 -2.61 -0.05
CA ARG A 164 -2.09 -2.91 -0.40
C ARG A 164 -2.00 -3.36 -1.85
N THR A 165 -0.93 -2.96 -2.53
CA THR A 165 -0.61 -3.42 -3.88
C THR A 165 0.72 -4.16 -3.83
N PHE A 166 0.74 -5.37 -4.40
CA PHE A 166 1.91 -6.21 -4.49
C PHE A 166 2.68 -5.92 -5.77
N LYS A 167 4.00 -5.84 -5.66
CA LYS A 167 4.87 -5.80 -6.83
C LYS A 167 5.05 -7.21 -7.41
N PRO A 168 5.24 -7.36 -8.73
CA PRO A 168 5.48 -8.68 -9.34
C PRO A 168 6.62 -9.47 -8.67
N GLU A 169 7.70 -8.77 -8.30
CA GLU A 169 8.85 -9.34 -7.61
C GLU A 169 8.55 -9.80 -6.17
N GLU A 170 7.54 -9.23 -5.50
CA GLU A 170 7.12 -9.68 -4.16
C GLU A 170 6.39 -11.02 -4.22
N LEU A 171 5.78 -11.34 -5.36
CA LEU A 171 5.08 -12.61 -5.58
C LEU A 171 5.97 -13.67 -6.23
N THR A 172 7.23 -13.36 -6.56
CA THR A 172 8.12 -14.28 -7.27
C THR A 172 9.37 -14.59 -6.46
N VAL A 173 9.61 -15.87 -6.17
CA VAL A 173 10.83 -16.34 -5.51
C VAL A 173 11.56 -17.31 -6.40
N GLY A 174 12.79 -16.94 -6.78
CA GLY A 174 13.56 -17.70 -7.76
C GLY A 174 12.84 -17.75 -9.10
N ARG A 175 12.29 -18.92 -9.45
CA ARG A 175 11.52 -19.15 -10.70
C ARG A 175 10.04 -19.43 -10.45
N LYS A 176 9.60 -19.49 -9.20
CA LYS A 176 8.19 -19.72 -8.84
C LYS A 176 7.50 -18.39 -8.60
N THR A 177 6.38 -18.16 -9.27
CA THR A 177 5.45 -17.07 -8.96
C THR A 177 4.29 -17.66 -8.16
N TYR A 178 4.01 -17.05 -7.02
CA TYR A 178 2.91 -17.42 -6.14
C TYR A 178 1.65 -16.65 -6.48
N GLU A 179 0.51 -17.32 -6.33
CA GLU A 179 -0.80 -16.68 -6.38
C GLU A 179 -1.30 -16.35 -4.98
N ILE A 180 -2.11 -15.29 -4.87
CA ILE A 180 -2.75 -14.91 -3.61
C ILE A 180 -3.98 -15.79 -3.39
N GLY A 181 -3.93 -16.56 -2.31
CA GLY A 181 -5.03 -17.38 -1.82
C GLY A 181 -5.86 -16.66 -0.76
N ASP A 182 -6.18 -17.40 0.29
CA ASP A 182 -7.11 -16.97 1.34
C ASP A 182 -6.57 -15.74 2.09
N ILE A 183 -7.47 -14.81 2.39
CA ILE A 183 -7.18 -13.57 3.12
C ILE A 183 -7.81 -13.66 4.50
N THR A 184 -7.00 -13.48 5.54
CA THR A 184 -7.42 -13.54 6.94
C THR A 184 -6.98 -12.29 7.68
N VAL A 185 -7.94 -11.56 8.22
CA VAL A 185 -7.72 -10.45 9.14
C VAL A 185 -7.40 -11.02 10.52
N LEU A 186 -6.28 -10.59 11.07
CA LEU A 186 -5.81 -10.89 12.43
C LEU A 186 -5.97 -9.64 13.30
N ALA A 187 -5.72 -9.76 14.60
CA ALA A 187 -5.78 -8.63 15.52
C ALA A 187 -4.71 -7.56 15.22
N ASP A 188 -3.57 -7.97 14.69
CA ASP A 188 -2.36 -7.16 14.49
C ASP A 188 -1.89 -7.10 13.03
N GLY A 189 -2.62 -7.72 12.10
CA GLY A 189 -2.24 -7.72 10.69
C GLY A 189 -3.24 -8.39 9.77
N ILE A 190 -2.90 -8.45 8.48
CA ILE A 190 -3.65 -9.20 7.49
C ILE A 190 -2.72 -10.26 6.92
N LYS A 191 -3.11 -11.52 7.13
CA LYS A 191 -2.44 -12.69 6.58
C LYS A 191 -3.06 -13.04 5.23
N VAL A 192 -2.20 -13.43 4.31
CA VAL A 192 -2.53 -13.84 2.96
C VAL A 192 -1.80 -15.14 2.66
N GLN A 193 -2.54 -16.17 2.25
CA GLN A 193 -1.91 -17.41 1.78
C GLN A 193 -1.31 -17.22 0.39
N LEU A 194 -0.21 -17.91 0.14
CA LEU A 194 0.49 -17.98 -1.13
C LEU A 194 0.30 -19.40 -1.69
N LYS A 195 -0.07 -19.55 -2.96
CA LYS A 195 -0.28 -20.85 -3.62
C LYS A 195 0.75 -21.02 -4.75
#